data_AF-A0AAJ2IUJ3-F1
#
_entry.id   AF-A0AAJ2IUJ3-F1
#
_cell.length_a   1.000
_cell.length_b   1.000
_cell.length_c   1.000
_cell.angle_alpha   90.00
_cell.angle_beta   90.00
_cell.angle_gamma   90.00
#
_symmetry.space_group_name_H-M   'P 1'
#
loop_
_entity.id
_entity.type
_entity.pdbx_description
1 polymer ?
#
loop_
_entity_poly.entity_id
_entity_poly.type
_entity_poly.pdbx_seq_one_letter_code
_entity_poly.pdbx_strand_id
1 'polypeptide(L)' 'MTGLKDIKPVAKLGGQPLYSAEQMQEYAKECVREAIILNSGGAVSDDMIKRAIDSVFTEDTKND' A
#
# COMPACT_ATOMS: atom_id res chain seq x y z
N MET A 1 -4.57 -10.83 4.52
CA MET A 1 -3.49 -10.32 3.66
C MET A 1 -4.01 -10.40 2.25
N THR A 2 -4.29 -9.22 1.68
CA THR A 2 -5.04 -9.05 0.42
C THR A 2 -4.01 -8.89 -0.69
N GLY A 3 -3.77 -9.93 -1.49
CA GLY A 3 -2.84 -9.87 -2.61
C GLY A 3 -3.42 -9.05 -3.76
N LEU A 4 -2.59 -8.61 -4.71
CA LEU A 4 -3.03 -7.87 -5.91
C LEU A 4 -4.15 -8.61 -6.68
N LYS A 5 -4.14 -9.96 -6.63
CA LYS A 5 -5.16 -10.85 -7.20
C LYS A 5 -6.54 -10.72 -6.56
N ASP A 6 -6.60 -10.21 -5.33
CA ASP A 6 -7.83 -10.05 -4.54
C ASP A 6 -8.45 -8.66 -4.76
N ILE A 7 -7.74 -7.76 -5.45
CA ILE A 7 -8.24 -6.44 -5.87
C ILE A 7 -8.98 -6.60 -7.20
N LYS A 8 -10.24 -6.15 -7.25
CA LYS A 8 -11.03 -6.15 -8.49
C LYS A 8 -10.50 -5.08 -9.45
N PRO A 9 -10.02 -5.43 -10.65
CA PRO A 9 -9.52 -4.43 -11.60
C PRO A 9 -10.65 -3.53 -12.11
N VAL A 10 -10.32 -2.28 -12.43
CA VAL A 10 -11.26 -1.29 -12.99
C VAL A 10 -11.54 -1.53 -14.47
N ALA A 11 -10.58 -2.11 -15.20
CA ALA A 11 -10.71 -2.42 -16.61
C ALA A 11 -9.76 -3.56 -17.02
N LYS A 12 -9.78 -3.94 -18.30
CA LYS A 12 -8.78 -4.83 -18.91
C LYS A 12 -8.28 -4.23 -20.21
N LEU A 13 -6.98 -4.33 -20.46
CA LEU A 13 -6.34 -3.96 -21.72
C LEU A 13 -5.61 -5.17 -22.29
N GLY A 14 -6.02 -5.66 -23.46
CA GLY A 14 -5.42 -6.86 -24.06
C GLY A 14 -5.51 -8.11 -23.18
N GLY A 15 -6.56 -8.22 -22.34
CA GLY A 15 -6.71 -9.30 -21.37
C GLY A 15 -5.97 -9.10 -20.05
N GLN A 16 -5.11 -8.09 -19.94
CA GLN A 16 -4.41 -7.75 -18.69
C GLN A 16 -5.27 -6.84 -17.80
N PRO A 17 -5.31 -7.07 -16.48
CA PRO A 17 -6.05 -6.22 -15.55
C PRO A 17 -5.43 -4.82 -15.46
N LEU A 18 -6.26 -3.80 -15.49
CA LEU A 18 -5.90 -2.42 -15.18
C LEU A 18 -6.47 -2.06 -13.82
N TYR A 19 -5.64 -1.42 -13.00
CA TYR A 19 -5.96 -0.95 -11.66
C TYR A 19 -5.89 0.57 -11.63
N SER A 20 -6.73 1.21 -10.80
CA SER A 20 -6.64 2.65 -10.60
C SER A 20 -5.38 3.01 -9.79
N ALA A 21 -4.99 4.28 -9.84
CA ALA A 21 -3.91 4.79 -8.99
C ALA A 21 -4.23 4.57 -7.49
N GLU A 22 -5.47 4.83 -7.08
CA GLU A 22 -5.95 4.61 -5.71
C GLU A 22 -5.81 3.15 -5.28
N GLN A 23 -6.21 2.20 -6.13
CA GLN A 23 -6.07 0.77 -5.84
C GLN A 23 -4.62 0.34 -5.66
N MET A 24 -3.71 0.87 -6.49
CA MET A 24 -2.28 0.57 -6.39
C MET A 24 -1.64 1.22 -5.16
N GLN A 25 -2.11 2.43 -4.78
CA GLN A 25 -1.66 3.08 -3.54
C GLN A 25 -2.12 2.31 -2.30
N GLU A 26 -3.38 1.88 -2.25
CA GLU A 26 -3.88 1.04 -1.15
C GLU A 26 -3.11 -0.28 -1.04
N TYR A 27 -2.88 -0.94 -2.18
CA TYR A 27 -2.06 -2.15 -2.22
C TYR A 27 -0.64 -1.91 -1.69
N ALA A 28 0.01 -0.83 -2.10
CA ALA A 28 1.35 -0.50 -1.65
C ALA A 28 1.40 -0.21 -0.14
N LYS A 29 0.39 0.49 0.41
CA LYS A 29 0.28 0.74 1.86
C LYS A 29 0.15 -0.56 2.65
N GLU A 30 -0.65 -1.51 2.17
CA GLU A 30 -0.78 -2.84 2.80
C GLU A 30 0.53 -3.65 2.72
N CYS A 31 1.25 -3.61 1.60
CA CYS A 31 2.57 -4.26 1.51
C CYS A 31 3.56 -3.67 2.55
N VAL A 32 3.54 -2.35 2.75
CA VAL A 32 4.38 -1.70 3.77
C VAL A 32 3.95 -2.10 5.18
N ARG A 33 2.63 -2.18 5.45
CA ARG A 33 2.10 -2.69 6.72
C ARG A 33 2.61 -4.10 7.02
N GLU A 34 2.48 -5.00 6.06
CA GLU A 34 2.95 -6.39 6.19
C GLU A 34 4.46 -6.45 6.44
N ALA A 35 5.26 -5.67 5.70
CA ALA A 35 6.70 -5.60 5.90
C ALA A 35 7.07 -5.11 7.31
N ILE A 36 6.36 -4.13 7.87
CA ILE A 36 6.59 -3.64 9.24
C ILE A 36 6.27 -4.74 10.25
N ILE A 37 5.13 -5.42 10.09
CA ILE A 37 4.71 -6.49 11.00
C ILE A 37 5.72 -7.64 10.98
N LEU A 38 6.20 -8.04 9.80
CA LEU A 38 7.14 -9.16 9.65
C LEU A 38 8.55 -8.84 10.18
N ASN A 39 9.01 -7.59 10.05
CA ASN A 39 10.39 -7.22 10.38
C ASN A 39 10.58 -6.60 11.78
N SER A 40 9.51 -6.25 12.48
CA SER A 40 9.60 -5.51 13.75
C SER A 40 10.04 -6.34 14.96
N GLY A 41 10.02 -7.69 14.87
CA GLY A 41 10.51 -8.57 15.93
C GLY A 41 9.77 -8.45 17.28
N GLY A 42 8.66 -7.71 17.33
CA GLY A 42 7.91 -7.37 18.53
C GLY A 42 6.54 -6.75 18.22
N ALA A 43 5.77 -6.43 19.25
CA ALA A 43 4.45 -5.83 19.07
C ALA A 43 4.57 -4.38 18.55
N VAL A 44 4.05 -4.13 17.36
CA VAL A 44 3.92 -2.78 16.78
C VAL A 44 2.48 -2.33 16.93
N SER A 45 2.25 -1.10 17.40
CA SER A 45 0.91 -0.53 17.45
C SER A 45 0.44 -0.08 16.06
N ASP A 46 -0.87 -0.10 15.84
CA ASP A 46 -1.46 0.41 14.59
C ASP A 46 -1.09 1.88 14.34
N ASP A 47 -0.94 2.69 15.39
CA ASP A 47 -0.48 4.08 15.27
C ASP A 47 0.95 4.20 14.73
N MET A 48 1.85 3.30 15.12
CA MET A 48 3.22 3.27 14.60
C MET A 48 3.25 2.85 13.13
N ILE A 49 2.45 1.85 12.77
CA ILE A 49 2.27 1.41 11.38
C ILE A 49 1.74 2.57 10.54
N LYS A 50 0.69 3.26 11.02
CA LYS A 50 0.10 4.39 10.33
C LYS A 50 1.11 5.51 10.09
N ARG A 51 1.88 5.91 11.11
CA ARG A 51 2.92 6.94 10.96
C ARG A 51 4.03 6.53 9.97
N ALA A 52 4.43 5.26 9.97
CA ALA A 52 5.45 4.77 9.05
C ALA A 52 4.94 4.78 7.60
N ILE A 53 3.70 4.33 7.37
CA ILE A 53 3.04 4.42 6.06
C ILE A 53 2.90 5.88 5.66
N ASP A 54 2.36 6.74 6.52
CA ASP A 54 2.21 8.16 6.24
C ASP A 54 3.54 8.81 5.93
N SER A 55 4.67 8.42 6.55
CA SER A 55 6.01 8.94 6.23
C SER A 55 6.54 8.52 4.86
N VAL A 56 6.10 7.38 4.31
CA VAL A 56 6.53 6.87 3.00
C VAL A 56 5.64 7.42 1.88
N PHE A 57 4.36 7.61 2.18
CA PHE A 57 3.33 8.01 1.22
C PHE A 57 2.83 9.44 1.43
N THR A 58 3.43 10.23 2.33
CA THR A 58 3.19 11.67 2.36
C THR A 58 3.71 12.22 1.04
N GLU A 59 2.82 12.84 0.27
CA GLU A 59 3.22 13.64 -0.89
C GLU A 59 4.41 14.50 -0.48
N ASP A 60 5.46 14.46 -1.30
CA ASP A 60 6.44 15.52 -1.33
C ASP A 60 5.69 16.79 -1.79
N THR A 61 4.96 17.41 -0.85
CA THR A 61 4.29 18.71 -1.01
C THR A 61 5.31 19.84 -1.19
N LYS A 62 6.58 19.49 -1.39
CA LYS A 62 7.67 20.32 -1.84
C LYS A 62 8.02 19.99 -3.30
N ASN A 63 7.07 20.16 -4.20
CA ASN A 63 7.46 20.55 -5.55
C ASN A 63 7.52 22.07 -5.57
N ASP A 64 8.75 22.59 -5.74
CA ASP A 64 9.09 23.92 -6.23
C ASP A 64 8.27 24.32 -7.49
#